data_AF-A0A7M1Q154-F1
#
_entry.id   AF-A0A7M1Q154-F1
#
_cell.length_a   1.000
_cell.length_b   1.000
_cell.length_c   1.000
_cell.angle_alpha   90.00
_cell.angle_beta   90.00
_cell.angle_gamma   90.00
#
_symmetry.space_group_name_H-M   'P 1'
#
loop_
_entity.id
_entity.type
_entity.pdbx_description
1 polymer ?
#
loop_
_entity_poly.entity_id
_entity_poly.type
_entity_poly.pdbx_seq_one_letter_code
_entity_poly.pdbx_strand_id
1 'polypeptide(L)'
;MFKNIKLFYYSGTGNTKYVTEMIASEFSKKQVHTELINIEDIVNKDLKIEFKETDLIGISHPVIAFATPKIMIRFINKMPKALNKVFIYKTAADPSKLNNYASEFLINHLNFKGYTITCDELFVMPCNFIIEYKASLIKQLIVKAENKAKVLVSNLIQHKTQYSKDNKWYKSLILKVNKLEQEKGALRFSKSLKVNSNCNLCQKCVSSCPTQNIVLSNNKIAFLDKCEMCMRCLYSCNQKAITTKYKFMVLKNGYSINTIKAIKKNDVIEANYIHSKTKGYYKHFKKYLLDS
;
A
#
# COMPACT_ATOMS: atom_id res chain seq x y z
N MET A 1 -24.28 15.06 4.37
CA MET A 1 -24.05 13.67 3.91
C MET A 1 -23.10 13.73 2.72
N PHE A 2 -22.09 12.87 2.68
CA PHE A 2 -21.16 12.82 1.53
C PHE A 2 -21.90 12.37 0.26
N LYS A 3 -21.59 12.98 -0.87
CA LYS A 3 -22.09 12.61 -2.20
C LYS A 3 -20.96 12.12 -3.09
N ASN A 4 -19.83 12.82 -3.12
CA ASN A 4 -18.68 12.45 -3.95
C ASN A 4 -17.38 12.39 -3.14
N ILE A 5 -16.63 11.30 -3.33
CA ILE A 5 -15.36 11.05 -2.66
C ILE A 5 -14.30 10.72 -3.71
N LYS A 6 -13.14 11.36 -3.62
CA LYS A 6 -11.96 10.99 -4.43
C LYS A 6 -11.04 10.10 -3.61
N LEU A 7 -10.73 8.91 -4.11
CA LEU A 7 -9.85 7.92 -3.50
C LEU A 7 -8.53 7.84 -4.27
N PHE A 8 -7.54 8.58 -3.80
CA PHE A 8 -6.18 8.54 -4.33
C PHE A 8 -5.44 7.33 -3.76
N TYR A 9 -4.89 6.50 -4.64
CA TYR A 9 -4.16 5.31 -4.21
C TYR A 9 -2.85 5.12 -4.97
N TYR A 10 -1.88 4.57 -4.25
CA TYR A 10 -0.71 3.94 -4.84
C TYR A 10 -0.69 2.46 -4.47
N SER A 11 -0.31 1.56 -5.39
CA SER A 11 -0.18 0.14 -5.08
C SER A 11 0.90 -0.56 -5.87
N GLY A 12 1.94 -1.06 -5.20
CA GLY A 12 3.00 -1.84 -5.85
C GLY A 12 2.51 -3.16 -6.46
N THR A 13 2.02 -4.06 -5.60
CA THR A 13 1.63 -5.44 -5.93
C THR A 13 0.12 -5.71 -5.85
N GLY A 14 -0.69 -4.67 -5.65
CA GLY A 14 -2.16 -4.74 -5.73
C GLY A 14 -2.91 -4.77 -4.40
N ASN A 15 -2.24 -4.98 -3.26
CA ASN A 15 -2.90 -5.00 -1.94
C ASN A 15 -3.67 -3.71 -1.64
N THR A 16 -3.01 -2.56 -1.78
CA THR A 16 -3.61 -1.24 -1.50
C THR A 16 -4.74 -0.91 -2.46
N LYS A 17 -4.59 -1.27 -3.74
CA LYS A 17 -5.69 -1.14 -4.71
C LYS A 17 -6.87 -2.00 -4.29
N TYR A 18 -6.64 -3.24 -3.85
CA TYR A 18 -7.71 -4.13 -3.43
C TYR A 18 -8.47 -3.61 -2.19
N VAL A 19 -7.76 -3.06 -1.20
CA VAL A 19 -8.40 -2.39 -0.06
C VAL A 19 -9.17 -1.12 -0.50
N THR A 20 -8.63 -0.37 -1.46
CA THR A 20 -9.33 0.79 -2.04
C THR A 20 -10.63 0.37 -2.72
N GLU A 21 -10.62 -0.73 -3.48
CA GLU A 21 -11.83 -1.32 -4.10
C GLU A 21 -12.85 -1.76 -3.03
N MET A 22 -12.41 -2.34 -1.90
CA MET A 22 -13.30 -2.69 -0.79
C MET A 22 -13.97 -1.45 -0.18
N ILE A 23 -13.19 -0.40 0.10
CA ILE A 23 -13.72 0.85 0.67
C ILE A 23 -14.70 1.52 -0.31
N ALA A 24 -14.36 1.55 -1.60
CA ALA A 24 -15.25 2.08 -2.64
C ALA A 24 -16.58 1.31 -2.72
N SER A 25 -16.52 -0.02 -2.65
CA SER A 25 -17.71 -0.87 -2.61
C SER A 25 -18.60 -0.55 -1.41
N GLU A 26 -18.00 -0.36 -0.23
CA GLU A 26 -18.76 0.00 0.98
C GLU A 26 -19.37 1.41 0.90
N PHE A 27 -18.70 2.39 0.30
CA PHE A 27 -19.31 3.70 0.01
C PHE A 27 -20.46 3.60 -0.99
N SER A 28 -20.30 2.80 -2.04
CA SER A 28 -21.36 2.57 -3.04
C SER A 28 -22.63 1.97 -2.41
N LYS A 29 -22.50 1.03 -1.46
CA LYS A 29 -23.63 0.49 -0.68
C LYS A 29 -24.36 1.55 0.14
N LYS A 30 -23.72 2.70 0.38
CA LYS A 30 -24.27 3.86 1.09
C LYS A 30 -24.68 4.99 0.13
N GLN A 31 -24.77 4.70 -1.16
CA GLN A 31 -25.15 5.65 -2.22
C GLN A 31 -24.20 6.85 -2.31
N VAL A 32 -22.92 6.66 -1.95
CA VAL A 32 -21.87 7.67 -2.11
C VAL A 32 -21.03 7.32 -3.32
N HIS A 33 -20.89 8.26 -4.25
CA HIS A 33 -20.06 8.09 -5.43
C HIS A 33 -18.58 8.16 -5.06
N THR A 34 -17.77 7.26 -5.63
CA THR A 34 -16.32 7.22 -5.42
C THR A 34 -15.58 7.22 -6.75
N GLU A 35 -14.60 8.12 -6.87
CA GLU A 35 -13.65 8.17 -7.99
C GLU A 35 -12.31 7.57 -7.53
N LEU A 36 -11.86 6.48 -8.14
CA LEU A 36 -10.59 5.83 -7.79
C LEU A 36 -9.49 6.35 -8.70
N ILE A 37 -8.50 7.03 -8.13
CA ILE A 37 -7.46 7.72 -8.88
C ILE A 37 -6.10 7.12 -8.52
N ASN A 38 -5.45 6.49 -9.50
CA ASN A 38 -4.08 6.04 -9.31
C ASN A 38 -3.15 7.26 -9.33
N ILE A 39 -2.41 7.49 -8.26
CA ILE A 39 -1.52 8.66 -8.18
C ILE A 39 -0.36 8.60 -9.17
N GLU A 40 -0.05 7.41 -9.73
CA GLU A 40 0.94 7.28 -10.80
C GLU A 40 0.54 8.07 -12.04
N ASP A 41 -0.75 8.14 -12.37
CA ASP A 41 -1.23 8.94 -13.50
C ASP A 41 -0.96 10.42 -13.27
N ILE A 42 -1.24 10.92 -12.07
CA ILE A 42 -1.01 12.32 -11.68
C ILE A 42 0.49 12.64 -11.72
N VAL A 43 1.31 11.77 -11.14
CA VAL A 43 2.74 12.02 -10.96
C VAL A 43 3.52 11.85 -12.26
N ASN A 44 3.16 10.89 -13.10
CA ASN A 44 3.89 10.59 -14.33
C ASN A 44 3.35 11.29 -15.58
N LYS A 45 2.06 11.69 -15.59
CA LYS A 45 1.44 12.45 -16.70
C LYS A 45 1.23 13.94 -16.37
N ASP A 46 1.71 14.38 -15.22
CA ASP A 46 1.60 15.77 -14.74
C ASP A 46 0.16 16.33 -14.72
N LEU A 47 -0.79 15.49 -14.31
CA LEU A 47 -2.20 15.91 -14.25
C LEU A 47 -2.43 16.86 -13.09
N LYS A 48 -3.26 17.90 -13.33
CA LYS A 48 -3.74 18.79 -12.26
C LYS A 48 -4.76 18.07 -11.39
N ILE A 49 -4.77 18.39 -10.10
CA ILE A 49 -5.72 17.85 -9.13
C ILE A 49 -6.77 18.92 -8.84
N GLU A 50 -8.03 18.58 -9.10
CA GLU A 50 -9.17 19.43 -8.79
C GLU A 50 -10.12 18.70 -7.83
N PHE A 51 -10.63 19.43 -6.84
CA PHE A 51 -11.55 18.92 -5.82
C PHE A 51 -12.97 19.46 -5.99
N LYS A 52 -13.35 19.88 -7.21
CA LYS A 52 -14.71 20.31 -7.49
C LYS A 52 -15.70 19.25 -7.01
N GLU A 53 -16.69 19.68 -6.23
CA GLU A 53 -17.75 18.82 -5.67
C GLU A 53 -17.25 17.62 -4.84
N THR A 54 -16.02 17.67 -4.30
CA THR A 54 -15.43 16.58 -3.50
C THR A 54 -15.63 16.84 -2.00
N ASP A 55 -16.46 16.01 -1.35
CA ASP A 55 -16.79 16.20 0.07
C ASP A 55 -15.72 15.63 1.01
N LEU A 56 -15.07 14.56 0.58
CA LEU A 56 -14.04 13.86 1.36
C LEU A 56 -12.98 13.28 0.43
N ILE A 57 -11.73 13.30 0.89
CA ILE A 57 -10.59 12.75 0.16
C ILE A 57 -10.06 11.52 0.90
N GLY A 58 -9.96 10.40 0.21
CA GLY A 58 -9.24 9.22 0.66
C GLY A 58 -7.83 9.20 0.08
N ILE A 59 -6.81 8.96 0.91
CA ILE A 59 -5.43 8.80 0.44
C ILE A 59 -4.88 7.47 0.95
N SER A 60 -4.30 6.68 0.06
CA SER A 60 -3.77 5.38 0.43
C SER A 60 -2.44 5.02 -0.19
N HIS A 61 -1.66 4.26 0.59
CA HIS A 61 -0.35 3.79 0.19
C HIS A 61 -0.02 2.45 0.88
N PRO A 62 0.86 1.63 0.26
CA PRO A 62 1.50 0.55 0.99
C PRO A 62 2.51 1.13 1.99
N VAL A 63 2.73 0.42 3.09
CA VAL A 63 3.86 0.69 3.98
C VAL A 63 5.10 0.02 3.38
N ILE A 64 6.11 0.80 3.04
CA ILE A 64 7.41 0.31 2.56
C ILE A 64 8.46 0.75 3.56
N ALA A 65 9.12 -0.21 4.21
CA ALA A 65 10.11 0.04 5.27
C ALA A 65 9.59 1.01 6.35
N PHE A 66 8.41 0.71 6.92
CA PHE A 66 7.72 1.52 7.95
C PHE A 66 7.38 2.97 7.53
N ALA A 67 7.31 3.23 6.23
CA ALA A 67 7.19 4.58 5.69
C ALA A 67 6.18 4.68 4.54
N THR A 68 5.79 5.92 4.25
CA THR A 68 5.10 6.28 3.02
C THR A 68 6.07 6.20 1.82
N PRO A 69 5.72 5.59 0.68
CA PRO A 69 6.58 5.51 -0.51
C PRO A 69 6.94 6.88 -1.10
N LYS A 70 8.12 7.00 -1.73
CA LYS A 70 8.62 8.28 -2.28
C LYS A 70 7.70 8.86 -3.36
N ILE A 71 7.03 8.02 -4.14
CA ILE A 71 6.06 8.50 -5.13
C ILE A 71 4.90 9.28 -4.49
N MET A 72 4.49 8.97 -3.26
CA MET A 72 3.47 9.73 -2.54
C MET A 72 3.95 11.15 -2.20
N ILE A 73 5.24 11.33 -1.94
CA ILE A 73 5.81 12.67 -1.67
C ILE A 73 5.67 13.54 -2.93
N ARG A 74 5.99 12.98 -4.10
CA ARG A 74 5.79 13.65 -5.40
C ARG A 74 4.32 13.99 -5.63
N PHE A 75 3.41 13.09 -5.27
CA PHE A 75 1.97 13.30 -5.37
C PHE A 75 1.47 14.42 -4.44
N ILE A 76 1.81 14.39 -3.14
CA ILE A 76 1.38 15.42 -2.18
C ILE A 76 1.90 16.80 -2.59
N ASN A 77 3.11 16.89 -3.15
CA ASN A 77 3.64 18.14 -3.67
C ASN A 77 2.75 18.75 -4.78
N LYS A 78 2.08 17.91 -5.59
CA LYS A 78 1.11 18.33 -6.60
C LYS A 78 -0.28 18.65 -6.05
N MET A 79 -0.63 18.19 -4.86
CA MET A 79 -1.91 18.56 -4.24
C MET A 79 -1.97 20.07 -3.98
N PRO A 80 -3.05 20.77 -4.34
CA PRO A 80 -3.16 22.19 -4.05
C PRO A 80 -3.31 22.44 -2.54
N LYS A 81 -3.25 23.70 -2.12
CA LYS A 81 -3.73 24.05 -0.76
C LYS A 81 -5.25 23.95 -0.77
N ALA A 82 -5.82 23.37 0.28
CA ALA A 82 -7.27 23.24 0.42
C ALA A 82 -7.65 22.98 1.88
N LEU A 83 -8.94 23.12 2.21
CA LEU A 83 -9.47 22.87 3.55
C LEU A 83 -10.27 21.56 3.63
N ASN A 84 -10.14 20.69 2.63
CA ASN A 84 -10.86 19.42 2.59
C ASN A 84 -10.44 18.51 3.75
N LYS A 85 -11.39 17.67 4.19
CA LYS A 85 -11.13 16.57 5.11
C LYS A 85 -10.47 15.41 4.35
N VAL A 86 -9.52 14.75 4.99
CA VAL A 86 -8.78 13.62 4.45
C VAL A 86 -8.84 12.45 5.42
N PHE A 87 -9.19 11.26 4.92
CA PHE A 87 -8.94 10.01 5.64
C PHE A 87 -7.83 9.24 4.95
N ILE A 88 -6.93 8.69 5.76
CA ILE A 88 -5.80 7.89 5.28
C ILE A 88 -6.06 6.44 5.62
N TYR A 89 -5.70 5.55 4.70
CA TYR A 89 -5.66 4.12 4.97
C TYR A 89 -4.45 3.51 4.27
N LYS A 90 -3.75 2.63 4.97
CA LYS A 90 -2.49 2.05 4.49
C LYS A 90 -2.48 0.54 4.61
N THR A 91 -1.70 -0.12 3.77
CA THR A 91 -1.56 -1.58 3.81
C THR A 91 -0.16 -2.01 4.23
N ALA A 92 -0.05 -2.93 5.19
CA ALA A 92 1.23 -3.52 5.59
C ALA A 92 1.14 -5.05 5.66
N ALA A 93 2.28 -5.73 5.69
CA ALA A 93 2.36 -7.19 5.79
C ALA A 93 2.05 -7.71 7.21
N ASP A 94 2.18 -6.86 8.22
CA ASP A 94 2.04 -7.23 9.62
C ASP A 94 1.40 -6.09 10.47
N PRO A 95 0.84 -6.39 11.65
CA PRO A 95 0.21 -5.42 12.55
C PRO A 95 1.18 -4.69 13.49
N SER A 96 2.49 -4.63 13.20
CA SER A 96 3.44 -3.91 14.04
C SER A 96 2.97 -2.49 14.31
N LYS A 97 3.12 -2.05 15.56
CA LYS A 97 2.76 -0.67 15.97
C LYS A 97 3.52 0.38 15.17
N LEU A 98 4.70 0.05 14.63
CA LEU A 98 5.46 0.95 13.77
C LEU A 98 4.69 1.32 12.50
N ASN A 99 3.95 0.36 11.92
CA ASN A 99 3.16 0.60 10.71
C ASN A 99 2.09 1.68 10.93
N ASN A 100 1.61 1.89 12.16
CA ASN A 100 0.64 2.94 12.47
C ASN A 100 1.16 4.36 12.22
N TYR A 101 2.48 4.57 12.23
CA TYR A 101 3.11 5.88 12.02
C TYR A 101 3.73 6.02 10.63
N ALA A 102 3.49 5.08 9.71
CA ALA A 102 4.05 5.15 8.37
C ALA A 102 3.56 6.37 7.56
N SER A 103 2.40 6.94 7.93
CA SER A 103 1.79 8.12 7.31
C SER A 103 2.26 9.46 7.90
N GLU A 104 3.11 9.49 8.94
CA GLU A 104 3.41 10.76 9.67
C GLU A 104 3.97 11.85 8.75
N PHE A 105 4.88 11.49 7.84
CA PHE A 105 5.42 12.44 6.86
C PHE A 105 4.30 13.02 5.98
N LEU A 106 3.43 12.15 5.44
CA LEU A 106 2.31 12.52 4.57
C LEU A 106 1.32 13.43 5.31
N ILE A 107 0.99 13.09 6.56
CA ILE A 107 0.10 13.86 7.41
C ILE A 107 0.64 15.27 7.67
N ASN A 108 1.93 15.40 8.02
CA ASN A 108 2.53 16.70 8.26
C ASN A 108 2.47 17.62 7.03
N HIS A 109 2.70 17.06 5.83
CA HIS A 109 2.65 17.83 4.59
C HIS A 109 1.22 18.23 4.21
N LEU A 110 0.24 17.36 4.46
CA LEU A 110 -1.18 17.67 4.25
C LEU A 110 -1.66 18.75 5.23
N ASN A 111 -1.33 18.64 6.52
CA ASN A 111 -1.67 19.67 7.50
C ASN A 111 -1.07 21.03 7.11
N PHE A 112 0.18 21.07 6.66
CA PHE A 112 0.82 22.30 6.17
C PHE A 112 0.10 22.91 4.95
N LYS A 113 -0.57 22.08 4.13
CA LYS A 113 -1.38 22.51 2.99
C LYS A 113 -2.83 22.87 3.34
N GLY A 114 -3.21 22.80 4.61
CA GLY A 114 -4.53 23.18 5.13
C GLY A 114 -5.54 22.04 5.29
N TYR A 115 -5.16 20.81 4.97
CA TYR A 115 -6.08 19.67 5.06
C TYR A 115 -6.30 19.23 6.51
N THR A 116 -7.50 18.73 6.80
CA THR A 116 -7.83 18.15 8.11
C THR A 116 -7.81 16.62 8.04
N ILE A 117 -6.90 15.97 8.76
CA ILE A 117 -6.87 14.50 8.85
C ILE A 117 -7.93 14.00 9.82
N THR A 118 -8.86 13.19 9.34
CA THR A 118 -9.96 12.63 10.15
C THR A 118 -9.67 11.23 10.65
N CYS A 119 -8.78 10.50 9.98
CA CYS A 119 -8.52 9.08 10.22
C CYS A 119 -7.18 8.64 9.58
N ASP A 120 -6.51 7.65 10.16
CA ASP A 120 -5.33 6.99 9.58
C ASP A 120 -5.29 5.48 9.91
N GLU A 121 -6.01 4.68 9.13
CA GLU A 121 -6.19 3.25 9.39
C GLU A 121 -5.10 2.35 8.81
N LEU A 122 -4.77 1.28 9.53
CA LEU A 122 -3.89 0.21 9.05
C LEU A 122 -4.70 -1.03 8.65
N PHE A 123 -4.55 -1.46 7.40
CA PHE A 123 -5.03 -2.74 6.90
C PHE A 123 -3.86 -3.72 6.76
N VAL A 124 -3.88 -4.81 7.52
CA VAL A 124 -2.89 -5.87 7.35
C VAL A 124 -3.31 -6.79 6.21
N MET A 125 -2.42 -6.93 5.23
CA MET A 125 -2.65 -7.66 3.99
C MET A 125 -1.59 -8.76 3.83
N PRO A 126 -1.82 -9.77 2.97
CA PRO A 126 -0.85 -10.82 2.71
C PRO A 126 0.52 -10.27 2.34
N CYS A 127 1.54 -10.81 3.00
CA CYS A 127 2.92 -10.40 2.78
C CYS A 127 3.37 -10.71 1.35
N ASN A 128 4.11 -9.78 0.76
CA ASN A 128 4.70 -9.89 -0.58
C ASN A 128 6.24 -9.75 -0.53
N PHE A 129 6.81 -9.88 0.67
CA PHE A 129 8.21 -9.60 0.96
C PHE A 129 8.72 -10.53 2.08
N ILE A 130 9.80 -11.28 1.85
CA ILE A 130 10.42 -12.22 2.81
C ILE A 130 9.60 -13.45 3.20
N ILE A 131 8.35 -13.30 3.67
CA ILE A 131 7.58 -14.40 4.28
C ILE A 131 6.36 -14.72 3.43
N GLU A 132 6.24 -15.98 3.00
CA GLU A 132 5.05 -16.49 2.34
C GLU A 132 4.05 -16.99 3.38
N TYR A 133 2.84 -16.42 3.39
CA TYR A 133 1.79 -16.80 4.33
C TYR A 133 0.96 -17.97 3.81
N LYS A 134 0.54 -18.84 4.73
CA LYS A 134 -0.39 -19.94 4.43
C LYS A 134 -1.72 -19.39 3.94
N ALA A 135 -2.40 -20.14 3.07
CA ALA A 135 -3.65 -19.70 2.44
C ALA A 135 -4.77 -19.38 3.45
N SER A 136 -4.84 -20.11 4.57
CA SER A 136 -5.81 -19.83 5.64
C SER A 136 -5.54 -18.49 6.36
N LEU A 137 -4.26 -18.12 6.59
CA LEU A 137 -3.90 -16.80 7.10
C LEU A 137 -4.23 -15.71 6.08
N ILE A 138 -3.93 -15.95 4.80
CA ILE A 138 -4.28 -15.04 3.71
C ILE A 138 -5.80 -14.78 3.72
N LYS A 139 -6.63 -15.83 3.72
CA LYS A 139 -8.09 -15.70 3.75
C LYS A 139 -8.56 -14.93 4.98
N GLN A 140 -8.02 -15.26 6.15
CA GLN A 140 -8.36 -14.57 7.41
C GLN A 140 -8.03 -13.07 7.38
N LEU A 141 -6.86 -12.68 6.85
CA LEU A 141 -6.48 -11.28 6.68
C LEU A 141 -7.43 -10.53 5.73
N ILE A 142 -7.81 -11.15 4.61
CA ILE A 142 -8.74 -10.54 3.65
C ILE A 142 -10.15 -10.40 4.26
N VAL A 143 -10.65 -11.40 5.00
CA VAL A 143 -11.94 -11.29 5.72
C VAL A 143 -11.89 -10.16 6.74
N LYS A 144 -10.80 -10.04 7.53
CA LYS A 144 -10.65 -8.92 8.48
C LYS A 144 -10.59 -7.58 7.75
N ALA A 145 -9.91 -7.49 6.61
CA ALA A 145 -9.84 -6.28 5.80
C ALA A 145 -11.21 -5.85 5.26
N GLU A 146 -12.04 -6.78 4.76
CA GLU A 146 -13.42 -6.49 4.32
C GLU A 146 -14.26 -5.93 5.48
N ASN A 147 -14.24 -6.59 6.64
CA ASN A 147 -14.96 -6.12 7.83
C ASN A 147 -14.45 -4.75 8.29
N LYS A 148 -13.13 -4.53 8.28
CA LYS A 148 -12.53 -3.25 8.67
C LYS A 148 -12.90 -2.13 7.69
N ALA A 149 -13.01 -2.41 6.39
CA ALA A 149 -13.47 -1.44 5.39
C ALA A 149 -14.93 -1.01 5.66
N LYS A 150 -15.81 -1.98 5.96
CA LYS A 150 -17.21 -1.72 6.35
C LYS A 150 -17.31 -0.82 7.59
N VAL A 151 -16.52 -1.12 8.62
CA VAL A 151 -16.49 -0.32 9.87
C VAL A 151 -15.94 1.08 9.60
N LEU A 152 -14.83 1.19 8.85
CA LEU A 152 -14.23 2.48 8.50
C LEU A 152 -15.24 3.38 7.77
N VAL A 153 -15.88 2.88 6.71
CA VAL A 153 -16.88 3.66 5.95
C VAL A 153 -18.07 4.07 6.83
N SER A 154 -18.55 3.17 7.68
CA SER A 154 -19.64 3.48 8.62
C SER A 154 -19.26 4.61 9.58
N ASN A 155 -18.03 4.59 10.12
CA ASN A 155 -17.53 5.65 11.00
C ASN A 155 -17.36 6.98 10.25
N LEU A 156 -16.84 6.96 9.02
CA LEU A 156 -16.66 8.17 8.20
C LEU A 156 -18.00 8.86 7.91
N ILE A 157 -19.03 8.11 7.52
CA ILE A 157 -20.36 8.65 7.25
C ILE A 157 -21.01 9.24 8.50
N GLN A 158 -20.77 8.63 9.67
CA GLN A 158 -21.22 9.14 10.97
C GLN A 158 -20.36 10.30 11.50
N HIS A 159 -19.39 10.78 10.70
CA HIS A 159 -18.44 11.82 11.09
C HIS A 159 -17.66 11.51 12.39
N LYS A 160 -17.50 10.23 12.72
CA LYS A 160 -16.69 9.80 13.86
C LYS A 160 -15.21 9.94 13.50
N THR A 161 -14.58 10.98 14.00
CA THR A 161 -13.13 11.18 13.88
C THR A 161 -12.38 10.21 14.79
N GLN A 162 -11.39 9.50 14.24
CA GLN A 162 -10.58 8.53 15.00
C GLN A 162 -9.08 8.79 14.88
N TYR A 163 -8.69 10.04 14.56
CA TYR A 163 -7.29 10.40 14.48
C TYR A 163 -6.75 10.90 15.83
N SER A 164 -6.07 10.02 16.56
CA SER A 164 -5.21 10.38 17.69
C SER A 164 -3.92 9.57 17.64
N LYS A 165 -2.78 10.25 17.76
CA LYS A 165 -1.45 9.62 17.80
C LYS A 165 -0.51 10.46 18.66
N ASP A 166 -0.35 10.04 19.90
CA ASP A 166 0.36 10.86 20.91
C ASP A 166 1.74 10.34 21.29
N ASN A 167 2.22 9.24 20.69
CA ASN A 167 3.54 8.74 21.03
C ASN A 167 4.64 9.39 20.17
N LYS A 168 5.22 10.47 20.69
CA LYS A 168 6.32 11.23 20.07
C LYS A 168 7.57 10.39 19.78
N TRP A 169 7.84 9.33 20.54
CA TRP A 169 9.00 8.46 20.35
C TRP A 169 8.91 7.65 19.06
N TYR A 170 7.76 7.00 18.82
CA TYR A 170 7.55 6.26 17.58
C TYR A 170 7.63 7.16 16.34
N LYS A 171 7.11 8.40 16.43
CA LYS A 171 7.22 9.39 15.35
C LYS A 171 8.68 9.70 15.02
N SER A 172 9.51 10.01 16.03
CA SER A 172 10.93 10.34 15.83
C SER A 172 11.74 9.16 15.30
N LEU A 173 11.53 7.96 15.83
CA LEU A 173 12.22 6.75 15.40
C LEU A 173 11.96 6.45 13.92
N ILE A 174 10.69 6.49 13.53
CA ILE A 174 10.27 6.15 12.16
C ILE A 174 10.82 7.16 11.17
N LEU A 175 10.78 8.47 11.46
CA LEU A 175 11.37 9.47 10.57
C LEU A 175 12.86 9.21 10.28
N LYS A 176 13.64 8.73 11.26
CA LYS A 176 15.06 8.38 11.08
C LYS A 176 15.26 7.08 10.29
N VAL A 177 14.55 6.01 10.67
CA VAL A 177 14.66 4.69 10.02
C VAL A 177 14.21 4.77 8.56
N ASN A 178 13.12 5.48 8.30
CA ASN A 178 12.54 5.64 6.97
C ASN A 178 13.54 6.26 5.99
N LYS A 179 14.25 7.31 6.41
CA LYS A 179 15.21 7.99 5.53
C LYS A 179 16.34 7.04 5.10
N LEU A 180 16.90 6.29 6.04
CA LEU A 180 17.99 5.35 5.74
C LEU A 180 17.55 4.20 4.84
N GLU A 181 16.43 3.55 5.15
CA GLU A 181 15.92 2.43 4.35
C GLU A 181 15.48 2.86 2.95
N GLN A 182 14.78 3.99 2.84
CA GLN A 182 14.30 4.47 1.54
C GLN A 182 15.41 5.06 0.66
N GLU A 183 16.46 5.66 1.23
CA GLU A 183 17.57 6.23 0.44
C GLU A 183 18.64 5.18 0.15
N LYS A 184 19.09 4.43 1.16
CA LYS A 184 20.20 3.49 1.01
C LYS A 184 19.73 2.07 0.72
N GLY A 185 18.69 1.59 1.41
CA GLY A 185 18.14 0.25 1.22
C GLY A 185 17.58 0.06 -0.19
N ALA A 186 16.72 0.97 -0.63
CA ALA A 186 16.12 0.90 -1.96
C ALA A 186 17.15 1.09 -3.10
N LEU A 187 18.17 1.91 -2.89
CA LEU A 187 19.31 2.06 -3.83
C LEU A 187 20.11 0.77 -3.96
N ARG A 188 20.49 0.15 -2.83
CA ARG A 188 21.18 -1.15 -2.82
C ARG A 188 20.34 -2.23 -3.48
N PHE A 189 19.03 -2.23 -3.21
CA PHE A 189 18.10 -3.15 -3.85
C PHE A 189 18.08 -2.92 -5.37
N SER A 190 18.00 -1.68 -5.85
CA SER A 190 18.05 -1.37 -7.29
C SER A 190 19.31 -1.93 -7.95
N LYS A 191 20.48 -1.68 -7.35
CA LYS A 191 21.79 -2.17 -7.84
C LYS A 191 21.94 -3.69 -7.80
N SER A 192 21.12 -4.36 -6.99
CA SER A 192 21.10 -5.82 -6.89
C SER A 192 20.26 -6.48 -7.97
N LEU A 193 19.41 -5.73 -8.67
CA LEU A 193 18.51 -6.26 -9.69
C LEU A 193 19.30 -6.66 -10.93
N LYS A 194 18.97 -7.82 -11.49
CA LYS A 194 19.57 -8.36 -12.71
C LYS A 194 18.50 -8.94 -13.60
N VAL A 195 18.74 -8.90 -14.91
CA VAL A 195 17.90 -9.55 -15.92
C VAL A 195 18.66 -10.76 -16.47
N ASN A 196 18.01 -11.92 -16.48
CA ASN A 196 18.56 -13.16 -17.05
C ASN A 196 18.10 -13.36 -18.52
N SER A 197 18.56 -14.45 -19.15
CA SER A 197 18.28 -14.80 -20.55
C SER A 197 16.82 -15.11 -20.87
N ASN A 198 15.95 -15.31 -19.87
CA ASN A 198 14.53 -15.53 -20.12
C ASN A 198 13.81 -14.25 -20.58
N CYS A 199 14.47 -13.09 -20.49
CA CYS A 199 13.87 -11.83 -20.90
C CYS A 199 13.65 -11.80 -22.41
N ASN A 200 12.40 -11.67 -22.83
CA ASN A 200 12.01 -11.49 -24.23
C ASN A 200 11.80 -10.02 -24.62
N LEU A 201 12.34 -9.08 -23.84
CA LEU A 201 12.25 -7.62 -24.07
C LEU A 201 10.81 -7.10 -24.29
N CYS A 202 9.79 -7.69 -23.65
CA CYS A 202 8.41 -7.21 -23.74
C CYS A 202 8.16 -5.82 -23.10
N GLN A 203 9.15 -5.27 -22.40
CA GLN A 203 9.15 -3.92 -21.80
C GLN A 203 8.03 -3.61 -20.80
N LYS A 204 7.23 -4.59 -20.37
CA LYS A 204 6.20 -4.40 -19.34
C LYS A 204 6.79 -3.86 -18.02
N CYS A 205 8.00 -4.26 -17.65
CA CYS A 205 8.66 -3.75 -16.46
C CYS A 205 9.09 -2.27 -16.59
N VAL A 206 9.42 -1.82 -17.80
CA VAL A 206 9.75 -0.42 -18.11
C VAL A 206 8.51 0.44 -17.96
N SER A 207 7.43 0.08 -18.67
CA SER A 207 6.19 0.87 -18.69
C SER A 207 5.42 0.86 -17.37
N SER A 208 5.52 -0.21 -16.57
CA SER A 208 4.82 -0.32 -15.29
C SER A 208 5.64 0.11 -14.07
N CYS A 209 6.87 0.59 -14.23
CA CYS A 209 7.69 1.01 -13.10
C CYS A 209 7.19 2.37 -12.55
N PRO A 210 6.63 2.42 -11.32
CA PRO A 210 6.00 3.64 -10.79
C PRO A 210 6.99 4.80 -10.64
N THR A 211 8.27 4.48 -10.38
CA THR A 211 9.33 5.47 -10.18
C THR A 211 10.25 5.63 -11.39
N GLN A 212 9.91 5.02 -12.54
CA GLN A 212 10.72 5.08 -13.76
C GLN A 212 12.18 4.64 -13.52
N ASN A 213 12.36 3.62 -12.69
CA ASN A 213 13.66 3.04 -12.35
C ASN A 213 14.19 2.09 -13.43
N ILE A 214 13.33 1.60 -14.30
CA ILE A 214 13.68 0.56 -15.28
C ILE A 214 13.62 1.20 -16.66
N VAL A 215 14.69 1.07 -17.43
CA VAL A 215 14.81 1.62 -18.78
C VAL A 215 15.26 0.56 -19.76
N LEU A 216 14.91 0.74 -21.03
CA LEU A 216 15.55 0.01 -22.14
C LEU A 216 16.76 0.83 -22.60
N SER A 217 17.96 0.25 -22.55
CA SER A 217 19.20 0.87 -23.00
C SER A 217 20.03 -0.15 -23.76
N ASN A 218 20.46 0.16 -24.98
CA ASN A 218 21.26 -0.73 -25.84
C ASN A 218 20.66 -2.14 -25.97
N ASN A 219 19.35 -2.21 -26.27
CA ASN A 219 18.58 -3.45 -26.35
C ASN A 219 18.62 -4.34 -25.09
N LYS A 220 18.88 -3.74 -23.92
CA LYS A 220 18.89 -4.43 -22.62
C LYS A 220 18.08 -3.65 -21.59
N ILE A 221 17.47 -4.39 -20.68
CA ILE A 221 16.79 -3.79 -19.52
C ILE A 221 17.85 -3.38 -18.49
N ALA A 222 17.84 -2.11 -18.10
CA ALA A 222 18.74 -1.55 -17.08
C ALA A 222 17.93 -0.95 -15.91
N PHE A 223 18.58 -0.89 -14.74
CA PHE A 223 18.01 -0.34 -13.51
C PHE A 223 18.79 0.92 -13.11
N LEU A 224 18.07 2.00 -12.80
CA LEU A 224 18.58 3.28 -12.33
C LEU A 224 18.64 3.31 -10.79
N ASP A 225 18.72 4.51 -10.21
CA ASP A 225 18.79 4.75 -8.76
C ASP A 225 17.47 5.31 -8.18
N LYS A 226 16.34 5.02 -8.84
CA LYS A 226 14.99 5.50 -8.49
C LYS A 226 14.10 4.44 -7.83
N CYS A 227 14.63 3.26 -7.53
CA CYS A 227 13.83 2.17 -6.97
C CYS A 227 13.29 2.55 -5.59
N GLU A 228 12.08 2.06 -5.29
CA GLU A 228 11.47 2.15 -3.96
C GLU A 228 11.04 0.78 -3.43
N MET A 229 11.56 -0.32 -4.03
CA MET A 229 11.35 -1.68 -3.55
C MET A 229 9.87 -2.12 -3.46
N CYS A 230 9.02 -1.64 -4.38
CA CYS A 230 7.60 -2.00 -4.42
C CYS A 230 7.33 -3.44 -4.92
N MET A 231 8.37 -4.18 -5.31
CA MET A 231 8.36 -5.57 -5.80
C MET A 231 7.56 -5.84 -7.09
N ARG A 232 6.90 -4.81 -7.68
CA ARG A 232 6.06 -4.96 -8.87
C ARG A 232 6.79 -5.62 -10.04
N CYS A 233 8.00 -5.16 -10.38
CA CYS A 233 8.73 -5.67 -11.54
C CYS A 233 9.09 -7.17 -11.42
N LEU A 234 9.44 -7.62 -10.21
CA LEU A 234 9.75 -9.02 -9.91
C LEU A 234 8.52 -9.92 -10.10
N TYR A 235 7.36 -9.51 -9.58
CA TYR A 235 6.15 -10.34 -9.61
C TYR A 235 5.32 -10.21 -10.90
N SER A 236 5.45 -9.11 -11.63
CA SER A 236 4.71 -8.87 -12.88
C SER A 236 5.40 -9.40 -14.13
N CYS A 237 6.66 -9.83 -14.01
CA CYS A 237 7.43 -10.38 -15.12
C CYS A 237 6.99 -11.82 -15.41
N ASN A 238 6.21 -12.01 -16.48
CA ASN A 238 5.73 -13.34 -16.90
C ASN A 238 6.88 -14.31 -17.20
N GLN A 239 8.02 -13.80 -17.67
CA GLN A 239 9.23 -14.59 -17.95
C GLN A 239 10.08 -14.89 -16.70
N LYS A 240 9.71 -14.33 -15.53
CA LYS A 240 10.51 -14.38 -14.29
C LYS A 240 11.98 -14.00 -14.52
N ALA A 241 12.20 -13.05 -15.44
CA ALA A 241 13.54 -12.71 -15.91
C ALA A 241 14.26 -11.72 -15.00
N ILE A 242 13.53 -10.95 -14.20
CA ILE A 242 14.11 -10.03 -13.22
C ILE A 242 14.39 -10.80 -11.93
N THR A 243 15.61 -10.69 -11.42
CA THR A 243 16.10 -11.35 -10.20
C THR A 243 16.86 -10.36 -9.34
N THR A 244 17.14 -10.72 -8.08
CA THR A 244 17.98 -9.93 -7.16
C THR A 244 18.99 -10.83 -6.46
N LYS A 245 20.15 -10.27 -6.08
CA LYS A 245 21.09 -10.93 -5.14
C LYS A 245 20.41 -11.23 -3.79
N TYR A 246 19.45 -10.42 -3.36
CA TYR A 246 18.72 -10.59 -2.09
C TYR A 246 17.54 -11.55 -2.25
N LYS A 247 17.82 -12.80 -2.62
CA LYS A 247 16.77 -13.82 -2.89
C LYS A 247 15.79 -14.00 -1.73
N PHE A 248 16.26 -13.85 -0.48
CA PHE A 248 15.43 -13.96 0.71
C PHE A 248 14.31 -12.90 0.80
N MET A 249 14.39 -11.80 0.03
CA MET A 249 13.35 -10.76 -0.01
C MET A 249 12.18 -11.13 -0.92
N VAL A 250 12.37 -12.08 -1.84
CA VAL A 250 11.40 -12.44 -2.87
C VAL A 250 10.71 -13.75 -2.48
N LEU A 251 9.39 -13.80 -2.57
CA LEU A 251 8.65 -15.03 -2.30
C LEU A 251 8.94 -16.07 -3.38
N LYS A 252 9.25 -17.31 -2.96
CA LYS A 252 9.66 -18.40 -3.84
C LYS A 252 8.59 -18.71 -4.89
N ASN A 253 7.32 -18.70 -4.49
CA ASN A 253 6.19 -18.98 -5.38
C ASN A 253 5.64 -17.71 -6.08
N GLY A 254 6.31 -16.58 -5.91
CA GLY A 254 5.83 -15.28 -6.41
C GLY A 254 4.68 -14.72 -5.57
N TYR A 255 4.08 -13.65 -6.08
CA TYR A 255 2.95 -12.98 -5.44
C TYR A 255 2.00 -12.42 -6.50
N SER A 256 0.71 -12.67 -6.37
CA SER A 256 -0.31 -12.14 -7.28
C SER A 256 -1.58 -11.82 -6.54
N ILE A 257 -2.10 -10.61 -6.74
CA ILE A 257 -3.39 -10.21 -6.16
C ILE A 257 -4.54 -11.10 -6.65
N ASN A 258 -4.43 -11.66 -7.86
CA ASN A 258 -5.44 -12.59 -8.40
C ASN A 258 -5.46 -13.91 -7.61
N THR A 259 -4.29 -14.43 -7.23
CA THR A 259 -4.18 -15.61 -6.36
C THR A 259 -4.79 -15.32 -4.98
N ILE A 260 -4.54 -14.14 -4.41
CA ILE A 260 -5.15 -13.72 -3.14
C ILE A 260 -6.68 -13.65 -3.25
N LYS A 261 -7.21 -13.06 -4.33
CA LYS A 261 -8.65 -13.02 -4.61
C LYS A 261 -9.23 -14.43 -4.79
N ALA A 262 -8.51 -15.35 -5.43
CA ALA A 262 -8.92 -16.75 -5.60
C ALA A 262 -8.96 -17.51 -4.26
N ILE A 263 -7.94 -17.34 -3.39
CA ILE A 263 -7.91 -17.92 -2.04
C ILE A 263 -9.12 -17.45 -1.23
N LYS A 264 -9.48 -16.16 -1.31
CA LYS A 264 -10.66 -15.63 -0.60
C LYS A 264 -11.97 -16.31 -1.03
N LYS A 265 -12.14 -16.59 -2.32
CA LYS A 265 -13.35 -17.21 -2.89
C LYS A 265 -13.42 -18.72 -2.68
N ASN A 266 -12.33 -19.36 -2.26
CA ASN A 266 -12.31 -20.81 -2.07
C ASN A 266 -12.92 -21.17 -0.71
N ASP A 267 -14.08 -21.82 -0.71
CA ASP A 267 -14.83 -22.17 0.50
C ASP A 267 -14.18 -23.30 1.33
N VAL A 268 -13.33 -24.13 0.71
CA VAL A 268 -12.58 -25.19 1.40
C VAL A 268 -11.52 -24.61 2.35
N ILE A 269 -10.98 -23.43 2.03
CA ILE A 269 -9.96 -22.79 2.86
C ILE A 269 -10.64 -22.11 4.04
N GLU A 270 -10.29 -22.49 5.26
CA GLU A 270 -10.82 -21.84 6.46
C GLU A 270 -10.07 -20.54 6.80
N ALA A 271 -10.77 -19.58 7.41
CA ALA A 271 -10.25 -18.27 7.81
C ALA A 271 -9.89 -18.22 9.31
N ASN A 272 -9.25 -19.27 9.84
CA ASN A 272 -9.04 -19.48 11.29
C ASN A 272 -7.57 -19.76 11.68
N TYR A 273 -6.60 -19.42 10.82
CA TYR A 273 -5.19 -19.72 11.06
C TYR A 273 -4.65 -19.12 12.37
N ILE A 274 -5.05 -17.88 12.67
CA ILE A 274 -4.75 -17.21 13.93
C ILE A 274 -5.94 -17.37 14.87
N HIS A 275 -5.67 -17.92 16.04
CA HIS A 275 -6.65 -18.23 17.09
C HIS A 275 -6.05 -17.93 18.47
N SER A 276 -6.85 -18.04 19.54
CA SER A 276 -6.44 -17.68 20.91
C SER A 276 -5.20 -18.42 21.42
N LYS A 277 -4.90 -19.61 20.89
CA LYS A 277 -3.73 -20.43 21.27
C LYS A 277 -2.50 -20.25 20.36
N THR A 278 -2.55 -19.42 19.30
CA THR A 278 -1.40 -19.21 18.39
C THR A 278 -0.14 -18.72 19.14
N LYS A 279 1.04 -19.30 18.84
CA LYS A 279 2.34 -18.99 19.47
C LYS A 279 3.39 -18.60 18.42
N GLY A 280 4.61 -18.31 18.87
CA GLY A 280 5.76 -18.01 18.00
C GLY A 280 5.61 -16.71 17.23
N TYR A 281 6.22 -16.66 16.03
CA TYR A 281 6.17 -15.49 15.14
C TYR A 281 4.74 -14.96 15.01
N TYR A 282 3.76 -15.80 14.69
CA TYR A 282 2.39 -15.36 14.40
C TYR A 282 1.59 -14.82 15.60
N LYS A 283 2.11 -14.88 16.84
CA LYS A 283 1.42 -14.36 18.03
C LYS A 283 1.03 -12.88 17.90
N HIS A 284 1.85 -12.06 17.23
CA HIS A 284 1.59 -10.63 17.08
C HIS A 284 0.36 -10.30 16.22
N PHE A 285 -0.17 -11.26 15.45
CA PHE A 285 -1.42 -11.10 14.70
C PHE A 285 -2.68 -11.18 15.55
N LYS A 286 -2.62 -11.78 16.74
CA LYS A 286 -3.81 -12.02 17.58
C LYS A 286 -4.62 -10.76 17.84
N LYS A 287 -3.95 -9.70 18.32
CA LYS A 287 -4.61 -8.42 18.62
C LYS A 287 -5.33 -7.86 17.39
N TYR A 288 -4.70 -7.92 16.23
CA TYR A 288 -5.30 -7.37 15.00
C TYR A 288 -6.46 -8.21 14.47
N LEU A 289 -6.37 -9.54 14.54
CA LEU A 289 -7.36 -10.45 13.94
C LEU A 289 -8.51 -10.85 14.86
N LEU A 290 -8.28 -10.85 16.18
CA LEU A 290 -9.24 -11.35 17.17
C LEU A 290 -9.96 -10.21 17.92
N ASP A 291 -9.35 -9.02 18.03
CA ASP A 291 -10.07 -7.86 18.57
C ASP A 291 -11.17 -7.47 17.57
N SER A 292 -12.35 -7.11 18.07
CA SER A 292 -13.54 -6.77 17.26
C SER A 292 -13.31 -5.50 16.44
#